data_AF-A0A939UTD7-F1
#
_entry.id   AF-A0A939UTD7-F1
#
_cell.length_a   1.000
_cell.length_b   1.000
_cell.length_c   1.000
_cell.angle_alpha   90.00
_cell.angle_beta   90.00
_cell.angle_gamma   90.00
#
_symmetry.space_group_name_H-M   'P 1'
#
loop_
_entity.id
_entity.type
_entity.pdbx_description
1 polymer ?
#
loop_
_entity_poly.entity_id
_entity_poly.type
_entity_poly.pdbx_seq_one_letter_code
_entity_poly.pdbx_strand_id
1 'polypeptide(L)'
;ENRIVGIITVDDALDVIEEEATEDIEKMAAIRPSDKPYLEQSVFRIWLNRVPWLLVLMVSATFTGLIINSYEAKLAAISTVLFACVPMLMDTGGNAGSQSSVTVIRALAIGDLVPKDVFKVLWKELRVSVMLGATLAAACFCKLQLIDRLLFRFEGYDVITSLVVSLALFITIVLAKFVGAILPLFAKKIKLDPAVVASPFITTIVDALSLIIYCSISIAILG
;
A
#
# COMPACT_ATOMS: atom_id res chain seq x y z
N GLU A 1 -11.30 32.64 34.34
CA GLU A 1 -11.60 31.93 35.60
C GLU A 1 -10.91 30.58 35.56
N ASN A 2 -9.99 30.28 36.49
CA ASN A 2 -9.36 28.96 36.63
C ASN A 2 -10.08 28.21 37.77
N ARG A 3 -11.30 27.76 37.53
CA ARG A 3 -12.09 26.96 38.48
C ARG A 3 -12.06 25.49 38.08
N ILE A 4 -11.92 24.61 39.06
CA ILE A 4 -11.97 23.15 38.87
C ILE A 4 -13.42 22.77 38.55
N VAL A 5 -13.66 22.18 37.38
CA VAL A 5 -14.99 21.75 36.90
C VAL A 5 -15.17 20.23 36.85
N GLY A 6 -14.12 19.47 37.17
CA GLY A 6 -14.14 18.01 37.17
C GLY A 6 -12.76 17.41 37.40
N ILE A 7 -12.73 16.08 37.50
CA ILE A 7 -11.53 15.25 37.54
C ILE A 7 -11.65 14.20 36.44
N ILE A 8 -10.52 13.79 35.87
CA ILE A 8 -10.42 12.66 34.94
C ILE A 8 -9.69 11.56 35.70
N THR A 9 -10.27 10.36 35.79
CA THR A 9 -9.61 9.24 36.48
C THR A 9 -8.67 8.50 35.52
N VAL A 10 -7.75 7.72 36.09
CA VAL A 10 -6.84 6.91 35.28
C VAL A 10 -7.60 5.83 34.51
N ASP A 11 -8.67 5.29 35.10
CA ASP A 11 -9.52 4.29 34.46
C ASP A 11 -10.21 4.87 33.22
N ASP A 12 -10.79 6.08 33.32
CA ASP A 12 -11.38 6.79 32.17
C ASP A 12 -10.35 7.04 31.06
N ALA A 13 -9.10 7.34 31.42
CA ALA A 13 -8.04 7.55 30.44
C ALA A 13 -7.59 6.26 29.75
N LEU A 14 -7.63 5.12 30.45
CA LEU A 14 -7.29 3.82 29.88
C LEU A 14 -8.34 3.36 28.87
N ASP A 15 -9.62 3.54 29.17
CA ASP A 15 -10.72 3.20 28.27
C ASP A 15 -10.62 3.98 26.94
N VAL A 16 -10.36 5.29 27.02
CA VAL A 16 -10.18 6.15 25.82
C VAL A 16 -8.99 5.70 24.97
N ILE A 17 -7.89 5.26 25.58
CA ILE A 17 -6.71 4.76 24.84
C ILE A 17 -7.06 3.47 24.08
N GLU A 18 -7.84 2.58 24.67
CA GLU A 18 -8.27 1.34 24.02
C GLU A 18 -9.26 1.60 22.88
N GLU A 19 -10.22 2.51 23.09
CA GLU A 19 -11.19 2.93 22.07
C GLU A 19 -10.50 3.57 20.86
N GLU A 20 -9.61 4.54 21.08
CA GLU A 20 -8.87 5.22 19.99
C GLU A 20 -7.95 4.25 19.23
N ALA A 21 -7.27 3.34 19.94
CA ALA A 21 -6.45 2.31 19.29
C ALA A 21 -7.29 1.36 18.43
N THR A 22 -8.50 1.02 18.88
CA THR A 22 -9.45 0.19 18.13
C THR A 22 -9.99 0.93 16.91
N GLU A 23 -10.39 2.20 17.10
CA GLU A 23 -10.87 3.07 16.03
C GLU A 23 -9.82 3.23 14.91
N ASP A 24 -8.56 3.45 15.26
CA ASP A 24 -7.46 3.55 14.30
C ASP A 24 -7.29 2.24 13.50
N ILE A 25 -7.35 1.08 14.16
CA ILE A 25 -7.29 -0.23 13.49
C ILE A 25 -8.44 -0.39 12.50
N GLU A 26 -9.67 -0.02 12.89
CA GLU A 26 -10.86 -0.12 12.04
C GLU A 26 -10.76 0.82 10.83
N LYS A 27 -10.36 2.08 11.05
CA LYS A 27 -10.15 3.06 9.97
C LYS A 27 -9.09 2.61 8.98
N MET A 28 -7.96 2.10 9.47
CA MET A 28 -6.89 1.59 8.61
C MET A 28 -7.34 0.40 7.74
N ALA A 29 -8.33 -0.36 8.19
CA ALA A 29 -8.95 -1.45 7.43
C ALA A 29 -10.13 -1.02 6.54
N ALA A 30 -10.39 0.29 6.38
CA ALA A 30 -11.55 0.82 5.69
C ALA A 30 -12.89 0.36 6.30
N ILE A 31 -12.95 0.26 7.62
CA ILE A 31 -14.15 -0.07 8.37
C ILE A 31 -14.63 1.21 9.05
N ARG A 32 -15.94 1.50 8.94
CA ARG A 32 -16.53 2.56 9.78
C ARG A 32 -16.53 2.09 11.23
N PRO A 33 -15.94 2.85 12.17
CA PRO A 33 -15.84 2.44 13.55
C PRO A 33 -17.20 2.13 14.19
N SER A 34 -17.21 1.23 15.19
CA SER A 34 -18.44 0.88 15.89
C SER A 34 -18.22 0.57 17.36
N ASP A 35 -18.93 1.31 18.20
CA ASP A 35 -18.90 1.25 19.68
C ASP A 35 -19.51 -0.04 20.29
N LYS A 36 -19.74 -1.08 19.49
CA LYS A 36 -20.35 -2.35 19.94
C LYS A 36 -19.42 -3.53 19.68
N PRO A 37 -19.30 -4.49 20.61
CA PRO A 37 -18.57 -5.72 20.37
C PRO A 37 -19.04 -6.46 19.12
N TYR A 38 -18.12 -7.11 18.39
CA TYR A 38 -18.39 -7.74 17.09
C TYR A 38 -19.61 -8.67 17.09
N LEU A 39 -19.74 -9.54 18.09
CA LEU A 39 -20.85 -10.51 18.18
C LEU A 39 -22.20 -9.87 18.56
N GLU A 40 -22.19 -8.65 19.08
CA GLU A 40 -23.41 -7.90 19.42
C GLU A 40 -23.91 -7.02 18.26
N GLN A 41 -23.08 -6.84 17.23
CA GLN A 41 -23.49 -6.13 16.02
C GLN A 41 -24.37 -7.04 15.16
N SER A 42 -25.49 -6.50 14.68
CA SER A 42 -26.29 -7.19 13.68
C SER A 42 -25.52 -7.31 12.36
N VAL A 43 -25.77 -8.39 11.61
CA VAL A 43 -25.18 -8.61 10.28
C VAL A 43 -25.39 -7.39 9.37
N PHE A 44 -26.58 -6.77 9.43
CA PHE A 44 -26.89 -5.57 8.66
C PHE A 44 -26.02 -4.36 9.04
N ARG A 45 -25.69 -4.19 10.33
CA ARG A 45 -24.82 -3.11 10.79
C ARG A 45 -23.37 -3.30 10.31
N ILE A 46 -22.84 -4.52 10.41
CA ILE A 46 -21.50 -4.84 9.90
C ILE A 46 -21.43 -4.60 8.39
N TRP A 47 -22.44 -5.05 7.65
CA TRP A 47 -22.55 -4.80 6.21
C TRP A 47 -22.54 -3.31 5.88
N LEU A 48 -23.36 -2.51 6.57
CA LEU A 48 -23.46 -1.06 6.35
C LEU A 48 -22.17 -0.32 6.70
N ASN A 49 -21.38 -0.83 7.65
CA ASN A 49 -20.08 -0.25 8.02
C ASN A 49 -18.97 -0.54 7.00
N ARG A 50 -19.11 -1.58 6.18
CA ARG A 50 -18.11 -2.01 5.18
C ARG A 50 -18.47 -1.64 3.74
N VAL A 51 -19.74 -1.77 3.35
CA VAL A 51 -20.20 -1.56 1.97
C VAL A 51 -19.79 -0.22 1.38
N PRO A 52 -19.92 0.93 2.08
CA PRO A 52 -19.55 2.21 1.50
C PRO A 52 -18.07 2.26 1.09
N TRP A 53 -17.18 1.75 1.94
CA TRP A 53 -15.75 1.70 1.65
C TRP A 53 -15.40 0.69 0.56
N LEU A 54 -16.00 -0.50 0.59
CA LEU A 54 -15.79 -1.51 -0.46
C LEU A 54 -16.28 -1.03 -1.83
N LEU A 55 -17.40 -0.30 -1.90
CA LEU A 55 -17.88 0.32 -3.14
C LEU A 55 -16.92 1.40 -3.64
N VAL A 56 -16.43 2.27 -2.75
CA VAL A 56 -15.42 3.28 -3.11
C VAL A 56 -14.16 2.63 -3.66
N LEU A 57 -13.67 1.56 -3.03
CA LEU A 57 -12.49 0.83 -3.48
C LEU A 57 -12.72 0.12 -4.82
N MET A 58 -13.88 -0.51 -4.99
CA MET A 58 -14.25 -1.15 -6.25
C MET A 58 -14.30 -0.14 -7.41
N VAL A 59 -14.92 1.02 -7.20
CA VAL A 59 -14.96 2.08 -8.22
C VAL A 59 -13.55 2.61 -8.49
N SER A 60 -12.73 2.78 -7.45
CA SER A 60 -11.36 3.28 -7.60
C SER A 60 -10.45 2.28 -8.34
N ALA A 61 -10.68 0.98 -8.19
CA ALA A 61 -10.01 -0.06 -8.97
C ALA A 61 -10.33 0.01 -10.48
N THR A 62 -11.37 0.74 -10.90
CA THR A 62 -11.62 1.00 -12.32
C THR A 62 -10.45 1.77 -12.95
N PHE A 63 -9.82 2.69 -12.21
CA PHE A 63 -8.69 3.46 -12.75
C PHE A 63 -7.47 2.57 -13.06
N THR A 64 -7.17 1.61 -12.19
CA THR A 64 -6.08 0.64 -12.44
C THR A 64 -6.44 -0.30 -13.58
N GLY A 65 -7.70 -0.73 -13.67
CA GLY A 65 -8.21 -1.49 -14.82
C GLY A 65 -8.08 -0.76 -16.16
N LEU A 66 -8.36 0.55 -16.19
CA LEU A 66 -8.19 1.38 -17.39
C LEU A 66 -6.72 1.49 -17.81
N ILE A 67 -5.80 1.58 -16.85
CA ILE A 67 -4.35 1.56 -17.12
C ILE A 67 -3.97 0.21 -17.73
N ILE A 68 -4.40 -0.91 -17.14
CA ILE A 68 -4.12 -2.25 -17.67
C ILE A 68 -4.63 -2.37 -19.12
N ASN A 69 -5.89 -2.02 -19.39
CA ASN A 69 -6.47 -2.07 -20.74
C ASN A 69 -5.68 -1.22 -21.76
N SER A 70 -5.11 -0.10 -21.33
CA SER A 70 -4.31 0.79 -22.19
C SER A 70 -2.95 0.19 -22.57
N TYR A 71 -2.41 -0.71 -21.74
CA TYR A 71 -1.12 -1.36 -21.94
C TYR A 71 -1.22 -2.82 -22.38
N GLU A 72 -2.37 -3.47 -22.22
CA GLU A 72 -2.60 -4.90 -22.49
C GLU A 72 -2.07 -5.31 -23.86
N ALA A 73 -2.55 -4.66 -24.93
CA ALA A 73 -2.14 -4.98 -26.30
C ALA A 73 -0.63 -4.80 -26.53
N LYS A 74 -0.01 -3.82 -25.87
CA LYS A 74 1.44 -3.55 -25.99
C LYS A 74 2.26 -4.61 -25.25
N LEU A 75 1.85 -4.97 -24.03
CA LEU A 75 2.52 -6.01 -23.25
C LEU A 75 2.37 -7.37 -23.91
N ALA A 76 1.17 -7.72 -24.38
CA ALA A 76 0.89 -8.99 -25.04
C ALA A 76 1.65 -9.14 -26.37
N ALA A 77 1.86 -8.04 -27.11
CA ALA A 77 2.67 -8.05 -28.33
C ALA A 77 4.17 -8.32 -28.06
N ILE A 78 4.69 -7.89 -26.91
CA ILE A 78 6.07 -8.14 -26.49
C ILE A 78 6.20 -9.55 -25.89
N SER A 79 5.42 -9.85 -24.85
CA SER A 79 5.38 -11.15 -24.19
C SER A 79 4.17 -11.27 -23.27
N THR A 80 3.39 -12.34 -23.42
CA THR A 80 2.24 -12.65 -22.55
C THR A 80 2.64 -12.82 -21.07
N VAL A 81 3.90 -13.16 -20.81
CA VAL A 81 4.47 -13.27 -19.45
C VAL A 81 4.49 -11.93 -18.73
N LEU A 82 4.69 -10.82 -19.45
CA LEU A 82 4.70 -9.50 -18.83
C LEU A 82 3.34 -9.19 -18.19
N PHE A 83 2.25 -9.59 -18.86
CA PHE A 83 0.91 -9.46 -18.30
C PHE A 83 0.72 -10.39 -17.08
N ALA A 84 1.21 -11.63 -17.14
CA ALA A 84 1.13 -12.57 -16.02
C ALA A 84 1.87 -12.10 -14.75
N CYS A 85 2.87 -11.23 -14.88
CA CYS A 85 3.61 -10.67 -13.74
C CYS A 85 2.93 -9.45 -13.09
N VAL A 86 1.89 -8.88 -13.72
CA VAL A 86 1.19 -7.67 -13.23
C VAL A 86 0.64 -7.86 -11.80
N PRO A 87 -0.13 -8.92 -11.47
CA PRO A 87 -0.70 -9.07 -10.14
C PRO A 87 0.37 -9.14 -9.04
N MET A 88 1.47 -9.85 -9.29
CA MET A 88 2.59 -9.97 -8.35
C MET A 88 3.24 -8.62 -8.08
N LEU A 89 3.46 -7.81 -9.12
CA LEU A 89 4.09 -6.51 -9.01
C LEU A 89 3.19 -5.51 -8.26
N MET A 90 1.89 -5.49 -8.58
CA MET A 90 0.91 -4.65 -7.89
C MET A 90 0.83 -5.02 -6.41
N ASP A 91 0.65 -6.30 -6.09
CA ASP A 91 0.54 -6.76 -4.71
C ASP A 91 1.82 -6.49 -3.89
N THR A 92 3.00 -6.76 -4.46
CA THR A 92 4.27 -6.48 -3.79
C THR A 92 4.47 -4.98 -3.55
N GLY A 93 4.13 -4.14 -4.53
CA GLY A 93 4.16 -2.69 -4.40
C GLY A 93 3.20 -2.20 -3.32
N GLY A 94 1.92 -2.58 -3.40
CA GLY A 94 0.88 -2.23 -2.43
C GLY A 94 1.26 -2.62 -1.00
N ASN A 95 1.74 -3.86 -0.80
CA ASN A 95 2.18 -4.34 0.51
C ASN A 95 3.40 -3.56 1.04
N ALA A 96 4.39 -3.26 0.20
CA ALA A 96 5.54 -2.45 0.61
C ALA A 96 5.15 -1.02 1.00
N GLY A 97 4.22 -0.41 0.25
CA GLY A 97 3.66 0.91 0.55
C GLY A 97 2.89 0.92 1.88
N SER A 98 2.01 -0.06 2.09
CA SER A 98 1.23 -0.21 3.33
C SER A 98 2.11 -0.46 4.55
N GLN A 99 3.20 -1.24 4.44
CA GLN A 99 4.16 -1.39 5.55
C GLN A 99 4.80 -0.05 5.96
N SER A 100 5.13 0.78 4.97
CA SER A 100 5.67 2.11 5.24
C SER A 100 4.62 3.04 5.84
N SER A 101 3.35 2.96 5.40
CA SER A 101 2.31 3.84 5.91
C SER A 101 1.93 3.51 7.34
N VAL A 102 1.72 2.24 7.66
CA VAL A 102 1.39 1.76 9.02
C VAL A 102 2.41 2.27 10.03
N THR A 103 3.71 2.16 9.72
CA THR A 103 4.77 2.59 10.62
C THR A 103 4.82 4.11 10.79
N VAL A 104 4.59 4.88 9.73
CA VAL A 104 4.54 6.35 9.78
C VAL A 104 3.30 6.86 10.51
N ILE A 105 2.13 6.25 10.29
CA ILE A 105 0.87 6.60 10.97
C ILE A 105 1.02 6.37 12.46
N ARG A 106 1.52 5.20 12.87
CA ARG A 106 1.79 4.91 14.28
C ARG A 106 2.74 5.93 14.89
N ALA A 107 3.83 6.28 14.19
CA ALA A 107 4.79 7.28 14.67
C ALA A 107 4.17 8.69 14.79
N LEU A 108 3.21 9.04 13.92
CA LEU A 108 2.43 10.28 14.01
C LEU A 108 1.44 10.25 15.18
N ALA A 109 0.80 9.10 15.45
CA ALA A 109 -0.20 8.94 16.51
C ALA A 109 0.43 9.06 17.91
N ILE A 110 1.60 8.44 18.13
CA ILE A 110 2.31 8.48 19.42
C ILE A 110 3.19 9.74 19.59
N GLY A 111 3.27 10.61 18.57
CA GLY A 111 4.01 11.87 18.64
C GLY A 111 5.52 11.77 18.37
N ASP A 112 6.04 10.59 18.04
CA ASP A 112 7.45 10.35 17.65
C ASP A 112 7.83 11.07 16.37
N LEU A 113 6.84 11.37 15.53
CA LEU A 113 7.01 11.98 14.22
C LEU A 113 6.07 13.17 14.05
N VAL A 114 6.54 14.19 13.34
CA VAL A 114 5.73 15.34 12.94
C VAL A 114 5.95 15.65 11.46
N PRO A 115 4.99 16.29 10.76
CA PRO A 115 5.08 16.52 9.31
C PRO A 115 6.35 17.25 8.82
N LYS A 116 7.00 18.02 9.69
CA LYS A 116 8.29 18.69 9.39
C LYS A 116 9.46 17.72 9.22
N ASP A 117 9.38 16.49 9.73
CA ASP A 117 10.44 15.48 9.62
C ASP A 117 10.41 14.70 8.30
N VAL A 118 9.58 15.09 7.33
CA VAL A 118 9.40 14.40 6.03
C VAL A 118 10.70 14.02 5.35
N PHE A 119 11.70 14.91 5.29
CA PHE A 119 12.97 14.61 4.64
C PHE A 119 13.78 13.53 5.38
N LYS A 120 13.73 13.49 6.72
CA LYS A 120 14.39 12.45 7.51
C LYS A 120 13.72 11.10 7.30
N VAL A 121 12.39 11.09 7.23
CA VAL A 121 11.59 9.89 6.95
C VAL A 121 11.94 9.36 5.56
N LEU A 122 11.91 10.21 4.54
CA LEU A 122 12.24 9.83 3.17
C LEU A 122 13.67 9.29 3.04
N TRP A 123 14.63 9.90 3.74
CA TRP A 123 16.01 9.40 3.74
C TRP A 123 16.16 8.04 4.43
N LYS A 124 15.39 7.80 5.49
CA LYS A 124 15.34 6.48 6.15
C LYS A 124 14.67 5.45 5.24
N GLU A 125 13.51 5.78 4.68
CA GLU A 125 12.74 4.90 3.82
C GLU A 125 13.44 4.60 2.50
N LEU A 126 14.21 5.53 1.93
CA LEU A 126 15.02 5.26 0.75
C LEU A 126 16.05 4.16 1.00
N ARG A 127 16.76 4.20 2.13
CA ARG A 127 17.77 3.19 2.45
C ARG A 127 17.13 1.82 2.66
N VAL A 128 16.01 1.80 3.40
CA VAL A 128 15.24 0.57 3.62
C VAL A 128 14.67 0.04 2.30
N SER A 129 14.15 0.91 1.43
CA SER A 129 13.54 0.50 0.16
C SER A 129 14.55 0.00 -0.86
N VAL A 130 15.78 0.54 -0.88
CA VAL A 130 16.85 -0.02 -1.71
C VAL A 130 17.23 -1.42 -1.26
N MET A 131 17.36 -1.67 0.05
CA MET A 131 17.69 -2.99 0.58
C MET A 131 16.57 -4.02 0.31
N LEU A 132 15.32 -3.64 0.60
CA LEU A 132 14.15 -4.49 0.33
C LEU A 132 13.95 -4.71 -1.17
N GLY A 133 14.05 -3.64 -1.97
CA GLY A 133 13.93 -3.68 -3.42
C GLY A 133 14.96 -4.62 -4.03
N ALA A 134 16.24 -4.53 -3.63
CA ALA A 134 17.29 -5.40 -4.14
C ALA A 134 17.04 -6.87 -3.77
N THR A 135 16.62 -7.11 -2.53
CA THR A 135 16.31 -8.46 -2.04
C THR A 135 15.13 -9.08 -2.82
N LEU A 136 14.04 -8.33 -2.97
CA LEU A 136 12.83 -8.79 -3.64
C LEU A 136 13.00 -8.90 -5.16
N ALA A 137 13.76 -8.00 -5.78
CA ALA A 137 14.11 -8.10 -7.20
C ALA A 137 14.99 -9.33 -7.49
N ALA A 138 15.99 -9.60 -6.64
CA ALA A 138 16.81 -10.81 -6.78
C ALA A 138 15.97 -12.08 -6.58
N ALA A 139 15.09 -12.10 -5.57
CA ALA A 139 14.16 -13.21 -5.35
C ALA A 139 13.18 -13.40 -6.52
N CYS A 140 12.67 -12.30 -7.08
CA CYS A 140 11.81 -12.31 -8.27
C CYS A 140 12.55 -12.92 -9.46
N PHE A 141 13.75 -12.46 -9.78
CA PHE A 141 14.56 -13.01 -10.86
C PHE A 141 14.79 -14.52 -10.70
N CYS A 142 15.18 -14.95 -9.50
CA CYS A 142 15.36 -16.36 -9.17
C CYS A 142 14.06 -17.16 -9.32
N LYS A 143 12.92 -16.63 -8.87
CA LYS A 143 11.60 -17.25 -9.05
C LYS A 143 11.26 -17.42 -10.53
N LEU A 144 11.42 -16.37 -11.33
CA LEU A 144 11.14 -16.39 -12.77
C LEU A 144 12.02 -17.42 -13.51
N GLN A 145 13.30 -17.52 -13.17
CA GLN A 145 14.21 -18.44 -13.84
C GLN A 145 14.12 -19.89 -13.32
N LEU A 146 14.01 -20.09 -12.00
CA LEU A 146 14.04 -21.43 -11.42
C LEU A 146 12.66 -22.08 -11.37
N ILE A 147 11.62 -21.30 -11.07
CA ILE A 147 10.26 -21.82 -10.91
C ILE A 147 9.53 -21.75 -12.24
N ASP A 148 9.29 -20.57 -12.79
CA ASP A 148 8.45 -20.43 -13.98
C ASP A 148 9.12 -21.05 -15.23
N ARG A 149 10.40 -20.73 -15.46
CA ARG A 149 11.14 -21.23 -16.62
C ARG A 149 11.64 -22.67 -16.45
N LEU A 150 12.38 -22.98 -15.38
CA LEU A 150 13.05 -24.29 -15.27
C LEU A 150 12.11 -25.40 -14.78
N LEU A 151 11.34 -25.16 -13.71
CA LEU A 151 10.46 -26.17 -13.11
C LEU A 151 9.17 -26.37 -13.91
N PHE A 152 8.44 -25.28 -14.19
CA PHE A 152 7.16 -25.33 -14.90
C PHE A 152 7.29 -25.25 -16.43
N ARG A 153 8.47 -24.90 -16.95
CA ARG A 153 8.76 -24.85 -18.40
C ARG A 153 7.83 -23.93 -19.16
N PHE A 154 7.39 -22.84 -18.54
CA PHE A 154 6.65 -21.80 -19.25
C PHE A 154 7.59 -21.07 -20.22
N GLU A 155 7.09 -20.82 -21.43
CA GLU A 155 7.78 -20.02 -22.44
C GLU A 155 7.69 -18.53 -22.13
N GLY A 156 8.58 -17.72 -22.70
CA GLY A 156 8.58 -16.25 -22.54
C GLY A 156 9.29 -15.71 -21.28
N TYR A 157 9.80 -16.58 -20.40
CA TYR A 157 10.62 -16.20 -19.24
C TYR A 157 12.12 -16.23 -19.57
N ASP A 158 12.54 -15.61 -20.67
CA ASP A 158 13.96 -15.46 -20.96
C ASP A 158 14.67 -14.60 -19.91
N VAL A 159 16.01 -14.63 -19.93
CA VAL A 159 16.84 -13.95 -18.93
C VAL A 159 16.62 -12.44 -18.97
N ILE A 160 16.45 -11.86 -20.15
CA ILE A 160 16.31 -10.40 -20.32
C ILE A 160 14.92 -9.98 -19.81
N THR A 161 13.86 -10.67 -20.21
CA THR A 161 12.50 -10.43 -19.70
C THR A 161 12.45 -10.51 -18.17
N SER A 162 13.09 -11.52 -17.58
CA SER A 162 13.11 -11.69 -16.14
C SER A 162 13.90 -10.59 -15.41
N LEU A 163 14.99 -10.10 -16.01
CA LEU A 163 15.74 -8.96 -15.48
C LEU A 163 14.90 -7.68 -15.54
N VAL A 164 14.19 -7.45 -16.64
CA VAL A 164 13.31 -6.28 -16.82
C VAL A 164 12.18 -6.28 -15.80
N VAL A 165 11.50 -7.41 -15.59
CA VAL A 165 10.47 -7.56 -14.55
C VAL A 165 11.04 -7.28 -13.16
N SER A 166 12.22 -7.82 -12.86
CA SER A 166 12.86 -7.64 -11.55
C SER A 166 13.33 -6.20 -11.31
N LEU A 167 13.85 -5.53 -12.34
CA LEU A 167 14.24 -4.12 -12.29
C LEU A 167 13.01 -3.22 -12.10
N ALA A 168 11.93 -3.50 -12.82
CA ALA A 168 10.70 -2.76 -12.65
C ALA A 168 10.12 -2.96 -11.24
N LEU A 169 10.16 -4.18 -10.70
CA LEU A 169 9.76 -4.46 -9.32
C LEU A 169 10.61 -3.68 -8.30
N PHE A 170 11.93 -3.61 -8.48
CA PHE A 170 12.81 -2.80 -7.64
C PHE A 170 12.34 -1.34 -7.58
N ILE A 171 12.13 -0.72 -8.75
CA ILE A 171 11.73 0.68 -8.85
C ILE A 171 10.34 0.89 -8.25
N THR A 172 9.42 -0.03 -8.50
CA THR A 172 8.08 -0.04 -7.91
C THR A 172 8.12 -0.08 -6.38
N ILE A 173 8.95 -0.93 -5.77
CA ILE A 173 9.06 -1.01 -4.30
C ILE A 173 9.61 0.30 -3.72
N VAL A 174 10.61 0.89 -4.37
CA VAL A 174 11.15 2.19 -3.95
C VAL A 174 10.06 3.25 -3.99
N LEU A 175 9.34 3.38 -5.12
CA LEU A 175 8.26 4.35 -5.23
C LEU A 175 7.14 4.09 -4.21
N ALA A 176 6.72 2.84 -4.06
CA ALA A 176 5.63 2.46 -3.17
C ALA A 176 5.92 2.86 -1.72
N LYS A 177 7.14 2.63 -1.23
CA LYS A 177 7.55 3.04 0.12
C LYS A 177 7.59 4.56 0.28
N PHE A 178 7.99 5.30 -0.75
CA PHE A 178 7.91 6.76 -0.71
C PHE A 178 6.46 7.25 -0.62
N VAL A 179 5.57 6.71 -1.45
CA VAL A 179 4.13 7.04 -1.41
C VAL A 179 3.54 6.70 -0.04
N GLY A 180 3.83 5.50 0.46
CA GLY A 180 3.40 5.03 1.78
C GLY A 180 3.87 5.93 2.94
N ALA A 181 5.09 6.49 2.84
CA ALA A 181 5.62 7.39 3.85
C ALA A 181 5.07 8.83 3.76
N ILE A 182 4.86 9.34 2.53
CA ILE A 182 4.46 10.73 2.30
C ILE A 182 2.96 10.93 2.57
N LEU A 183 2.12 9.99 2.15
CA LEU A 183 0.66 10.17 2.23
C LEU A 183 0.15 10.45 3.65
N PRO A 184 0.56 9.69 4.70
CA PRO A 184 0.16 9.99 6.07
C PRO A 184 0.64 11.36 6.57
N LEU A 185 1.87 11.75 6.21
CA LEU A 185 2.44 13.05 6.58
C LEU A 185 1.68 14.21 5.94
N PHE A 186 1.32 14.03 4.66
CA PHE A 186 0.54 14.99 3.92
C PHE A 186 -0.88 15.11 4.48
N ALA A 187 -1.55 13.99 4.76
CA ALA A 187 -2.86 13.96 5.41
C ALA A 187 -2.84 14.74 6.74
N LYS A 188 -1.86 14.46 7.62
CA LYS A 188 -1.71 15.18 8.88
C LYS A 188 -1.49 16.68 8.67
N LYS A 189 -0.71 17.08 7.65
CA LYS A 189 -0.42 18.49 7.35
C LYS A 189 -1.67 19.26 6.94
N ILE A 190 -2.60 18.63 6.22
CA ILE A 190 -3.90 19.23 5.84
C ILE A 190 -4.99 19.01 6.90
N LYS A 191 -4.63 18.51 8.09
CA LYS A 191 -5.54 18.20 9.21
C LYS A 191 -6.57 17.10 8.91
N LEU A 192 -6.24 16.20 7.98
CA LEU A 192 -6.97 14.97 7.76
C LEU A 192 -6.39 13.86 8.65
N ASP A 193 -7.26 12.96 9.10
CA ASP A 193 -6.86 11.77 9.86
C ASP A 193 -6.01 10.83 8.98
N PRO A 194 -4.72 10.60 9.33
CA PRO A 194 -3.86 9.69 8.58
C PRO A 194 -4.37 8.24 8.55
N ALA A 195 -5.09 7.76 9.58
CA ALA A 195 -5.59 6.39 9.67
C ALA A 195 -6.66 6.10 8.59
N VAL A 196 -7.47 7.10 8.23
CA VAL A 196 -8.52 6.99 7.20
C VAL A 196 -7.93 6.91 5.77
N VAL A 197 -6.78 7.56 5.54
CA VAL A 197 -6.11 7.59 4.22
C VAL A 197 -5.21 6.36 4.00
N ALA A 198 -4.81 5.72 5.09
CA ALA A 198 -3.63 4.89 5.27
C ALA A 198 -3.41 3.68 4.37
N SER A 199 -4.46 2.92 4.08
CA SER A 199 -4.31 1.59 3.46
C SER A 199 -5.05 1.53 2.14
N PRO A 200 -6.33 1.95 2.06
CA PRO A 200 -7.13 1.72 0.85
C PRO A 200 -6.75 2.66 -0.31
N PHE A 201 -6.45 3.92 0.01
CA PHE A 201 -6.01 4.89 -1.00
C PHE A 201 -4.55 4.67 -1.40
N ILE A 202 -3.71 4.20 -0.48
CA ILE A 202 -2.30 3.97 -0.74
C ILE A 202 -2.14 2.85 -1.76
N THR A 203 -2.79 1.71 -1.55
CA THR A 203 -2.71 0.59 -2.51
C THR A 203 -3.21 1.00 -3.88
N THR A 204 -4.32 1.73 -3.98
CA THR A 204 -4.85 2.21 -5.27
C THR A 204 -3.85 3.13 -6.01
N ILE A 205 -3.24 4.09 -5.30
CA ILE A 205 -2.25 5.01 -5.89
C ILE A 205 -0.99 4.23 -6.30
N VAL A 206 -0.51 3.36 -5.42
CA VAL A 206 0.67 2.53 -5.68
C VAL A 206 0.41 1.61 -6.86
N ASP A 207 -0.74 0.96 -6.96
CA ASP A 207 -1.14 0.10 -8.08
C ASP A 207 -1.06 0.85 -9.42
N ALA A 208 -1.66 2.03 -9.49
CA ALA A 208 -1.63 2.86 -10.71
C ALA A 208 -0.20 3.23 -11.11
N LEU A 209 0.60 3.72 -10.16
CA LEU A 209 1.99 4.13 -10.42
C LEU A 209 2.89 2.94 -10.76
N SER A 210 2.69 1.81 -10.08
CA SER A 210 3.42 0.56 -10.29
C SER A 210 3.16 0.02 -11.69
N LEU A 211 1.89 0.02 -12.13
CA LEU A 211 1.51 -0.36 -13.49
C LEU A 211 2.15 0.55 -14.54
N ILE A 212 2.07 1.87 -14.36
CA ILE A 212 2.65 2.83 -15.30
C ILE A 212 4.15 2.61 -15.42
N ILE A 213 4.88 2.49 -14.30
CA ILE A 213 6.33 2.26 -14.29
C ILE A 213 6.66 0.92 -14.94
N TYR A 214 5.98 -0.15 -14.53
CA TYR A 214 6.21 -1.48 -15.05
C TYR A 214 6.02 -1.55 -16.56
N CYS A 215 4.90 -1.04 -17.05
CA CYS A 215 4.61 -1.04 -18.48
C CYS A 215 5.61 -0.16 -19.25
N SER A 216 5.93 1.02 -18.71
CA SER A 216 6.87 1.94 -19.36
C SER A 216 8.27 1.34 -19.48
N ILE A 217 8.79 0.71 -18.41
CA ILE A 217 10.11 0.06 -18.41
C ILE A 217 10.09 -1.14 -19.35
N SER A 218 9.04 -1.97 -19.29
CA SER A 218 8.93 -3.16 -20.13
C SER A 218 8.92 -2.79 -21.61
N ILE A 219 8.11 -1.80 -21.99
CA ILE A 219 8.03 -1.32 -23.38
C ILE A 219 9.33 -0.64 -23.80
N ALA A 220 9.96 0.17 -22.95
CA ALA A 220 11.17 0.90 -23.32
C ALA A 220 12.40 -0.01 -23.52
N ILE A 221 12.44 -1.18 -22.88
CA ILE A 221 13.59 -2.09 -22.94
C ILE A 221 13.34 -3.27 -23.89
N LEU A 222 12.11 -3.81 -23.94
CA LEU A 222 11.78 -5.03 -24.69
C LEU A 222 10.95 -4.78 -25.95
N GLY A 223 10.32 -3.61 -26.09
CA GLY A 223 9.51 -3.23 -27.25
C GLY A 223 10.31 -2.48 -28.31
#